data_AF-A0A5N8W0N4-F1
#
_entry.id   AF-A0A5N8W0N4-F1
#
_cell.length_a   1.000
_cell.length_b   1.000
_cell.length_c   1.000
_cell.angle_alpha   90.00
_cell.angle_beta   90.00
_cell.angle_gamma   90.00
#
_symmetry.space_group_name_H-M   'P 1'
#
loop_
_entity.id
_entity.type
_entity.pdbx_description
1 polymer ?
#
loop_
_entity_poly.entity_id
_entity_poly.type
_entity_poly.pdbx_seq_one_letter_code
_entity_poly.pdbx_strand_id
1 'polypeptide(L)'
;MLLSVEDATVRFDGRAVLDTVGLDVAEHEIVCVLGPSGSGKSTLLRAVAGLQPLDSGRVWLDGRDQTGVPAHRRGVGLMFQDHQLFPQRDVGGNVAFGLRMHGAGRAEQAARVGELLELVGL
;
A
#
# COMPACT_ATOMS: atom_id res chain seq x y z
N MET A 1 16.62 -6.50 0.10
CA MET A 1 15.58 -5.93 -0.78
C MET A 1 14.35 -5.68 0.06
N LEU A 2 13.79 -4.48 -0.02
CA LEU A 2 12.61 -4.10 0.75
C LEU A 2 11.34 -4.73 0.16
N LEU A 3 11.21 -4.71 -1.16
CA LEU A 3 10.13 -5.34 -1.89
C LEU A 3 10.72 -6.15 -3.05
N SER A 4 10.24 -7.38 -3.23
CA SER A 4 10.48 -8.17 -4.44
C SER A 4 9.16 -8.76 -4.91
N VAL A 5 8.88 -8.63 -6.20
CA VAL A 5 7.72 -9.19 -6.90
C VAL A 5 8.28 -10.15 -7.93
N GLU A 6 7.91 -11.42 -7.84
CA GLU A 6 8.46 -12.50 -8.67
C GLU A 6 7.33 -13.12 -9.49
N ASP A 7 7.44 -13.05 -10.82
CA ASP A 7 6.51 -13.65 -11.79
C ASP A 7 5.02 -13.38 -11.50
N ALA A 8 4.71 -12.21 -10.95
CA ALA A 8 3.38 -11.88 -10.48
C ALA A 8 2.39 -11.83 -11.66
N THR A 9 1.36 -12.65 -11.54
CA THR A 9 0.31 -12.77 -12.56
C THR A 9 -1.05 -12.59 -11.90
N VAL A 10 -1.88 -11.75 -12.52
CA VAL A 10 -3.26 -11.49 -12.10
C VAL A 10 -4.12 -11.47 -13.35
N ARG A 11 -5.18 -12.27 -13.34
CA ARG A 11 -6.15 -12.43 -14.42
C ARG A 11 -7.54 -12.02 -13.93
N PHE A 12 -8.26 -11.34 -14.81
CA PHE A 12 -9.69 -11.06 -14.65
C PHE A 12 -10.41 -11.68 -15.83
N ASP A 13 -11.39 -12.54 -15.57
CA ASP A 13 -12.15 -13.26 -16.61
C ASP A 13 -11.25 -13.95 -17.66
N GLY A 14 -10.16 -14.55 -17.19
CA GLY A 14 -9.16 -15.24 -18.02
C GLY A 14 -8.15 -14.31 -18.73
N ARG A 15 -8.37 -12.99 -18.73
CA ARG A 15 -7.43 -12.03 -19.32
C ARG A 15 -6.36 -11.61 -18.31
N ALA A 16 -5.10 -11.79 -18.65
CA ALA A 16 -3.98 -11.29 -17.85
C ALA A 16 -3.95 -9.75 -17.85
N VAL A 17 -3.95 -9.17 -16.65
CA VAL A 17 -3.73 -7.74 -16.38
C VAL A 17 -2.32 -7.52 -15.84
N LEU A 18 -1.82 -8.45 -15.03
CA LEU A 18 -0.39 -8.62 -14.78
C LEU A 18 0.01 -9.97 -15.38
N ASP A 19 1.11 -10.01 -16.12
CA ASP A 19 1.60 -11.21 -16.80
C ASP A 19 3.09 -11.38 -16.50
N THR A 20 3.43 -12.30 -15.60
CA THR A 20 4.81 -12.59 -15.18
C THR A 20 5.62 -11.33 -14.80
N VAL A 21 5.01 -10.42 -14.04
CA VAL A 21 5.65 -9.14 -13.69
C VAL A 21 6.70 -9.36 -12.61
N GLY A 22 7.92 -8.92 -12.88
CA GLY A 22 9.03 -8.83 -11.93
C GLY A 22 9.33 -7.38 -11.54
N LEU A 23 9.52 -7.13 -10.24
CA LEU A 23 9.95 -5.81 -9.73
C LEU A 23 10.70 -5.97 -8.42
N ASP A 24 11.82 -5.29 -8.33
CA ASP A 24 12.68 -5.25 -7.15
C ASP A 24 12.82 -3.80 -6.68
N VAL A 25 12.69 -3.57 -5.38
CA VAL A 25 12.84 -2.25 -4.75
C VAL A 25 13.73 -2.37 -3.52
N ALA A 26 14.81 -1.59 -3.50
CA ALA A 26 15.73 -1.52 -2.38
C ALA A 26 15.15 -0.70 -1.21
N GLU A 27 15.78 -0.82 -0.05
CA GLU A 27 15.47 0.06 1.07
C GLU A 27 15.80 1.51 0.71
N HIS A 28 14.93 2.43 1.11
CA HIS A 28 15.03 3.87 0.80
C HIS A 28 14.96 4.24 -0.69
N GLU A 29 14.58 3.30 -1.55
CA GLU A 29 14.36 3.57 -2.97
C GLU A 29 12.94 4.09 -3.25
N ILE A 30 12.84 5.06 -4.15
CA ILE A 30 11.57 5.57 -4.66
C ILE A 30 11.42 5.11 -6.10
N VAL A 31 10.43 4.25 -6.35
CA VAL A 31 10.13 3.71 -7.69
C VAL A 31 8.84 4.30 -8.22
N CYS A 32 8.87 4.72 -9.50
CA CYS A 32 7.69 5.17 -10.21
C CYS A 32 7.26 4.13 -11.26
N VAL A 33 6.02 3.63 -11.17
CA VAL A 33 5.45 2.72 -12.15
C VAL A 33 4.60 3.51 -13.15
N LEU A 34 5.07 3.63 -14.38
CA LEU A 34 4.43 4.39 -15.46
C LEU A 34 3.79 3.48 -16.50
N GLY A 35 2.71 3.97 -17.11
CA GLY A 35 2.02 3.26 -18.19
C GLY A 35 0.63 3.83 -18.48
N PRO A 36 0.02 3.50 -19.62
CA PRO A 36 -1.30 4.00 -20.01
C PRO A 36 -2.42 3.55 -19.06
N SER A 37 -3.58 4.19 -19.14
CA SER A 37 -4.78 3.73 -18.41
C SER A 37 -5.07 2.26 -18.74
N GLY A 38 -5.36 1.45 -17.72
CA GLY A 38 -5.59 0.01 -17.87
C GLY A 38 -4.34 -0.87 -17.95
N SER A 39 -3.12 -0.32 -17.86
CA SER A 39 -1.87 -1.08 -17.92
C SER A 39 -1.53 -1.93 -16.67
N GLY A 40 -2.47 -2.07 -15.72
CA GLY A 40 -2.26 -2.91 -14.53
C GLY A 40 -1.54 -2.25 -13.34
N LYS A 41 -1.16 -0.96 -13.39
CA LYS A 41 -0.46 -0.27 -12.27
C LYS A 41 -1.16 -0.41 -10.93
N SER A 42 -2.45 -0.06 -10.88
CA SER A 42 -3.25 -0.15 -9.65
C SER A 42 -3.40 -1.61 -9.20
N THR A 43 -3.45 -2.55 -10.14
CA THR A 43 -3.48 -4.00 -9.85
C THR A 43 -2.19 -4.45 -9.19
N LEU A 44 -1.03 -4.00 -9.68
CA LEU A 44 0.28 -4.29 -9.09
C LEU A 44 0.36 -3.76 -7.65
N LEU A 45 0.02 -2.48 -7.44
CA LEU A 45 0.03 -1.89 -6.09
C LEU A 45 -0.93 -2.60 -5.12
N ARG A 46 -2.13 -2.97 -5.58
CA ARG A 46 -3.10 -3.75 -4.79
C ARG A 46 -2.58 -5.16 -4.50
N ALA A 47 -1.87 -5.80 -5.42
CA ALA A 47 -1.29 -7.13 -5.21
C ALA A 47 -0.18 -7.10 -4.14
N VAL A 48 0.70 -6.10 -4.19
CA VAL A 48 1.72 -5.87 -3.16
C VAL A 48 1.07 -5.63 -1.79
N ALA A 49 0.05 -4.77 -1.73
CA ALA A 49 -0.70 -4.49 -0.49
C ALA A 49 -1.55 -5.66 0.01
N GLY A 50 -1.72 -6.74 -0.76
CA GLY A 50 -2.53 -7.90 -0.39
C GLY A 50 -4.04 -7.69 -0.52
N LEU A 51 -4.45 -6.69 -1.30
CA LEU A 51 -5.85 -6.39 -1.62
C LEU A 51 -6.32 -7.07 -2.91
N GLN A 52 -5.37 -7.53 -3.73
CA GLN A 52 -5.61 -8.34 -4.92
C GLN A 52 -4.80 -9.65 -4.79
N PRO A 53 -5.43 -10.82 -4.78
CA PRO A 53 -4.70 -12.08 -4.82
C PRO A 53 -3.99 -12.25 -6.17
N LEU A 54 -2.81 -12.89 -6.13
CA LEU A 54 -2.10 -13.35 -7.32
C LEU A 54 -2.67 -14.70 -7.77
N ASP A 55 -2.75 -14.92 -9.08
CA ASP A 55 -2.99 -16.25 -9.64
C ASP A 55 -1.71 -17.09 -9.65
N SER A 56 -0.55 -16.45 -9.87
CA SER A 56 0.78 -17.05 -9.73
C SER A 56 1.84 -16.01 -9.40
N GLY A 57 3.02 -16.48 -8.99
CA GLY A 57 4.13 -15.63 -8.54
C GLY A 57 4.11 -15.39 -7.03
N ARG A 58 5.02 -14.52 -6.55
CA ARG A 58 5.20 -14.21 -5.14
C ARG A 58 5.45 -12.73 -4.90
N VAL A 59 5.14 -12.28 -3.69
CA VAL A 59 5.52 -10.97 -3.16
C VAL A 59 6.31 -11.19 -1.88
N TRP A 60 7.48 -10.59 -1.81
CA TRP A 60 8.34 -10.56 -0.64
C TRP A 60 8.41 -9.14 -0.10
N LEU A 61 8.27 -8.99 1.21
CA LEU A 61 8.47 -7.71 1.91
C LEU A 61 9.48 -7.93 3.02
N ASP A 62 10.55 -7.13 3.03
CA ASP A 62 11.64 -7.22 4.02
C ASP A 62 12.16 -8.68 4.16
N GLY A 63 12.38 -9.33 3.00
CA GLY A 63 12.82 -10.73 2.91
C GLY A 63 11.79 -11.79 3.33
N ARG A 64 10.55 -11.42 3.66
CA ARG A 64 9.48 -12.36 4.09
C ARG A 64 8.44 -12.59 3.00
N ASP A 65 8.15 -13.85 2.71
CA ASP A 65 7.08 -14.26 1.78
C ASP A 65 5.71 -13.80 2.31
N GLN A 66 4.93 -13.12 1.47
CA GLN A 66 3.61 -12.59 1.80
C GLN A 66 2.45 -13.49 1.35
N THR A 67 2.75 -14.70 0.86
CA THR A 67 1.75 -15.69 0.49
C THR A 67 0.84 -16.02 1.68
N GLY A 68 -0.47 -15.85 1.52
CA GLY A 68 -1.45 -16.07 2.59
C GLY A 68 -1.47 -15.02 3.71
N VAL A 69 -0.57 -14.03 3.69
CA VAL A 69 -0.58 -12.93 4.68
C VAL A 69 -1.67 -11.91 4.31
N PRO A 70 -2.67 -11.68 5.17
CA PRO A 70 -3.74 -10.73 4.89
C PRO A 70 -3.22 -9.28 4.90
N ALA A 71 -3.84 -8.41 4.10
CA ALA A 71 -3.40 -7.03 3.87
C ALA A 71 -3.05 -6.25 5.16
N HIS A 72 -3.89 -6.33 6.19
CA HIS A 72 -3.70 -5.62 7.46
C HIS A 72 -2.47 -6.07 8.28
N ARG A 73 -1.81 -7.17 7.90
CA ARG A 73 -0.58 -7.67 8.55
C ARG A 73 0.69 -7.44 7.72
N ARG A 74 0.57 -6.91 6.50
CA ARG A 74 1.72 -6.71 5.60
C ARG A 74 2.56 -5.47 5.92
N GLY A 75 2.04 -4.56 6.74
CA GLY A 75 2.72 -3.29 7.05
C GLY A 75 2.83 -2.34 5.85
N VAL A 76 1.96 -2.49 4.85
CA VAL A 76 1.94 -1.65 3.65
C VAL A 76 0.83 -0.60 3.74
N GLY A 77 1.20 0.67 3.58
CA GLY A 77 0.23 1.76 3.35
C GLY A 77 -0.06 1.90 1.85
N LEU A 78 -1.35 1.94 1.49
CA LEU A 78 -1.79 2.20 0.11
C LEU A 78 -2.69 3.44 0.08
N MET A 79 -2.31 4.42 -0.74
CA MET A 79 -3.14 5.59 -1.03
C MET A 79 -3.97 5.32 -2.29
N PHE A 80 -5.29 5.42 -2.18
CA PHE A 80 -6.20 5.22 -3.31
C PHE A 80 -6.35 6.50 -4.13
N GLN A 81 -6.72 6.36 -5.41
CA GLN A 81 -7.02 7.50 -6.28
C GLN A 81 -8.27 8.27 -5.80
N ASP A 82 -9.26 7.55 -5.29
CA ASP A 82 -10.45 8.15 -4.69
C ASP A 82 -10.21 8.47 -3.20
N HIS A 83 -10.70 9.63 -2.76
CA HIS A 83 -10.54 10.10 -1.37
C HIS A 83 -11.35 9.22 -0.39
N GLN A 84 -10.68 8.24 0.21
CA GLN A 84 -11.25 7.35 1.23
C GLN A 84 -11.09 7.97 2.64
N LEU A 85 -11.72 9.13 2.87
CA LEU A 85 -11.79 9.72 4.20
C LEU A 85 -12.89 9.08 5.03
N PHE A 86 -12.74 9.11 6.36
CA PHE A 86 -13.81 8.79 7.30
C PHE A 86 -14.69 10.03 7.48
N PRO A 87 -15.90 10.10 6.87
CA PRO A 87 -16.72 11.32 6.87
C PRO A 87 -17.21 11.73 8.27
N GLN A 88 -17.26 10.78 9.21
CA GLN A 88 -17.60 10.98 10.61
C GLN A 88 -16.43 11.55 11.45
N ARG A 89 -15.29 11.88 10.83
CA ARG A 89 -14.11 12.43 11.49
C ARG A 89 -13.72 13.75 10.85
N ASP A 90 -13.20 14.66 11.68
CA ASP A 90 -12.51 15.85 11.20
C ASP A 90 -11.14 15.50 10.58
N VAL A 91 -10.44 16.51 10.06
CA VAL A 91 -9.14 16.36 9.39
C VAL A 91 -8.12 15.71 10.34
N GLY A 92 -7.97 16.25 11.56
CA GLY A 92 -7.07 15.70 12.57
C GLY A 92 -7.45 14.27 12.98
N GLY A 93 -8.73 13.96 13.08
CA GLY A 93 -9.24 12.62 13.38
C GLY A 93 -8.96 11.60 12.29
N ASN A 94 -8.95 12.01 11.01
CA ASN A 94 -8.52 11.16 9.89
C ASN A 94 -7.02 10.86 9.97
N VAL A 95 -6.18 11.89 10.19
CA VAL A 95 -4.72 11.73 10.31
C VAL A 95 -4.34 10.88 11.54
N ALA A 96 -5.02 11.09 12.67
CA ALA A 96 -4.78 10.35 13.91
C ALA A 96 -5.21 8.88 13.85
N PHE A 97 -6.03 8.49 12.87
CA PHE A 97 -6.66 7.17 12.84
C PHE A 97 -5.62 6.05 12.83
N GLY A 98 -4.64 6.11 11.93
CA GLY A 98 -3.57 5.12 11.81
C GLY A 98 -2.76 5.00 13.10
N LEU A 99 -2.34 6.12 13.67
CA LEU A 99 -1.58 6.17 14.94
C LEU A 99 -2.35 5.50 16.08
N ARG A 100 -3.66 5.77 16.18
CA ARG A 100 -4.52 5.16 17.20
C ARG A 100 -4.65 3.65 17.02
N MET A 101 -4.78 3.16 15.79
CA MET A 101 -4.84 1.72 15.52
C MET A 101 -3.53 1.00 15.90
N HIS A 102 -2.41 1.71 15.91
CA HIS A 102 -1.11 1.20 16.37
C HIS A 102 -0.86 1.44 17.87
N GLY A 103 -1.86 1.91 18.62
CA GLY A 103 -1.77 2.06 20.08
C GLY A 103 -1.07 3.32 20.57
N ALA A 104 -0.81 4.31 19.69
CA ALA A 104 -0.16 5.56 20.08
C ALA A 104 -0.93 6.29 21.21
N GLY A 105 -0.20 6.92 22.13
CA GLY A 105 -0.80 7.68 23.23
C GLY A 105 -1.50 8.96 22.74
N ARG A 106 -2.39 9.56 23.54
CA ARG A 106 -3.09 10.81 23.16
C ARG A 106 -2.13 11.96 22.87
N ALA A 107 -1.10 12.13 23.70
CA ALA A 107 -0.11 13.19 23.55
C ALA A 107 0.73 13.00 22.28
N GLU A 108 1.15 11.77 22.01
CA GLU A 108 1.88 11.38 20.80
C GLU A 108 1.04 11.61 19.54
N GLN A 109 -0.23 11.18 19.56
CA GLN A 109 -1.18 11.45 18.47
C GLN A 109 -1.29 12.95 18.19
N ALA A 110 -1.50 13.77 19.22
CA ALA A 110 -1.66 15.21 19.07
C ALA A 110 -0.39 15.86 18.46
N ALA A 111 0.79 15.49 18.95
CA ALA A 111 2.05 16.02 18.45
C ALA A 111 2.28 15.64 16.97
N ARG A 112 2.11 14.36 16.64
CA ARG A 112 2.37 13.87 15.28
C ARG A 112 1.34 14.36 14.27
N VAL A 113 0.08 14.52 14.68
CA VAL A 113 -0.97 15.09 13.82
C VAL A 113 -0.66 16.55 13.51
N GLY A 114 -0.27 17.35 14.51
CA GLY A 114 0.11 18.75 14.30
C GLY A 114 1.24 18.90 13.28
N GLU A 115 2.32 18.12 13.44
CA GLU A 115 3.46 18.11 12.51
C GLU A 115 3.04 17.77 11.06
N LEU A 116 2.20 16.74 10.89
CA LEU A 116 1.77 16.30 9.56
C LEU A 116 0.82 17.31 8.90
N LEU A 117 -0.02 17.99 9.69
CA LEU A 117 -0.91 19.03 9.17
C LEU A 117 -0.14 20.29 8.77
N GLU A 118 0.83 20.71 9.59
CA GLU A 118 1.72 21.83 9.27
C GLU A 118 2.50 21.57 7.96
N LEU A 119 2.99 20.35 7.75
CA LEU A 119 3.70 19.96 6.52
C LEU A 119 2.86 20.17 5.24
N VAL A 120 1.54 20.00 5.33
CA VAL A 120 0.62 20.14 4.19
C VAL A 120 -0.17 21.46 4.19
N GLY A 121 0.12 22.35 5.14
CA GLY A 121 -0.52 23.66 5.25
C GLY A 121 -1.97 23.64 5.74
N LEU A 122 -2.31 22.70 6.63
CA LEU A 122 -3.64 22.56 7.25
C LEU A 122 -3.60 22.77 8.77
#